data_AF-A0A2D6J1L3-F1
#
_entry.id   AF-A0A2D6J1L3-F1
#
_cell.length_a   1.000
_cell.length_b   1.000
_cell.length_c   1.000
_cell.angle_alpha   90.00
_cell.angle_beta   90.00
_cell.angle_gamma   90.00
#
_symmetry.space_group_name_H-M   'P 1'
#
loop_
_entity.id
_entity.type
_entity.pdbx_description
1 polymer ?
#
loop_
_entity_poly.entity_id
_entity_poly.type
_entity_poly.pdbx_seq_one_letter_code
_entity_poly.pdbx_strand_id
1 'polypeptide(L)'
;MTQKVAVITDSISCLTPDMVKQCQMQILPINLYFGDKVYRDGIDITPTEAYELFQKNPKYFATSAPSPMECLEAYRRASKPKISSASPSPPN
;
A
#
# COMPACT_ATOMS: atom_id res chain seq x y z
N MET A 1 -11.53 8.78 26.86
CA MET A 1 -11.84 8.62 25.43
C MET A 1 -10.68 7.86 24.80
N THR A 2 -10.94 6.76 24.09
CA THR A 2 -9.88 5.99 23.43
C THR A 2 -9.51 6.70 22.13
N GLN A 3 -8.30 7.25 22.05
CA GLN A 3 -7.80 7.86 20.81
C GLN A 3 -7.71 6.79 19.74
N LYS A 4 -8.34 7.04 18.57
CA LYS A 4 -8.20 6.14 17.42
C LYS A 4 -6.82 6.38 16.79
N VAL A 5 -6.01 5.34 16.77
CA VAL A 5 -4.69 5.34 16.13
C VAL A 5 -4.81 4.64 14.78
N ALA A 6 -4.27 5.25 13.73
CA ALA A 6 -4.12 4.63 12.42
C ALA A 6 -2.65 4.28 12.20
N VAL A 7 -2.39 3.11 11.63
CA VAL A 7 -1.04 2.63 11.29
C VAL A 7 -0.92 2.58 9.78
N ILE A 8 0.07 3.30 9.25
CA ILE A 8 0.40 3.36 7.83
C ILE A 8 1.85 2.92 7.70
N THR A 9 2.11 2.01 6.77
CA THR A 9 3.45 1.50 6.46
C THR A 9 3.57 1.31 4.95
N ASP A 10 4.77 1.02 4.45
CA ASP A 10 5.02 0.74 3.05
C ASP A 10 5.06 -0.76 2.73
N SER A 11 5.16 -1.11 1.45
CA SER A 11 5.14 -2.50 0.97
C SER A 11 6.41 -3.28 1.31
N ILE A 12 7.53 -2.61 1.62
CA ILE A 12 8.80 -3.26 2.02
C ILE A 12 8.80 -3.72 3.49
N SER A 13 7.72 -3.44 4.24
CA SER A 13 7.52 -3.97 5.59
C SER A 13 7.27 -5.49 5.64
N CYS A 14 7.09 -6.14 4.48
CA CYS A 14 6.92 -7.60 4.34
C CYS A 14 5.82 -8.20 5.24
N LEU A 15 4.81 -7.41 5.56
CA LEU A 15 3.68 -7.85 6.39
C LEU A 15 2.77 -8.79 5.59
N THR A 16 2.29 -9.84 6.25
CA THR A 16 1.32 -10.75 5.62
C THR A 16 -0.03 -10.05 5.43
N PRO A 17 -0.82 -10.44 4.42
CA PRO A 17 -2.17 -9.88 4.21
C PRO A 17 -3.07 -10.02 5.45
N ASP A 18 -2.87 -11.06 6.26
CA ASP A 18 -3.66 -11.29 7.47
C ASP A 18 -3.31 -10.29 8.57
N MET A 19 -2.03 -9.98 8.78
CA MET A 19 -1.60 -8.95 9.72
C MET A 19 -2.16 -7.58 9.34
N VAL A 20 -2.11 -7.25 8.05
CA VAL A 20 -2.64 -5.98 7.51
C VAL A 20 -4.15 -5.87 7.78
N LYS A 21 -4.90 -6.95 7.55
CA LYS A 21 -6.35 -7.00 7.81
C LYS A 21 -6.66 -6.91 9.30
N GLN A 22 -5.99 -7.68 10.14
CA GLN A 22 -6.23 -7.74 11.59
C GLN A 22 -5.98 -6.39 12.26
N CYS A 23 -4.90 -5.71 11.87
CA CYS A 23 -4.52 -4.42 12.42
C CYS A 23 -5.11 -3.23 11.66
N GLN A 24 -5.95 -3.47 10.64
CA GLN A 24 -6.54 -2.44 9.76
C GLN A 24 -5.49 -1.45 9.22
N MET A 25 -4.30 -1.96 8.90
CA MET A 25 -3.18 -1.14 8.44
C MET A 25 -3.40 -0.72 6.99
N GLN A 26 -2.86 0.45 6.65
CA GLN A 26 -2.77 0.88 5.27
C GLN A 26 -1.35 0.67 4.76
N ILE A 27 -1.22 -0.03 3.63
CA ILE A 27 0.06 -0.25 2.95
C ILE A 27 0.19 0.74 1.79
N LEU A 28 1.31 1.46 1.74
CA LEU A 28 1.72 2.30 0.62
C LEU A 28 2.69 1.52 -0.28
N PRO A 29 2.36 1.30 -1.56
CA PRO A 29 3.27 0.62 -2.46
C PRO A 29 4.48 1.50 -2.78
N ILE A 30 5.68 0.92 -2.75
CA ILE A 30 6.85 1.59 -3.32
C ILE A 30 6.82 1.49 -4.86
N ASN A 31 7.57 2.34 -5.53
CA ASN A 31 7.70 2.31 -6.98
C ASN A 31 8.98 1.57 -7.38
N LEU A 32 8.83 0.63 -8.31
CA LEU A 32 9.88 -0.15 -8.96
C LEU A 32 10.02 0.34 -10.40
N TYR A 33 11.25 0.70 -10.78
CA TYR A 33 11.59 1.18 -12.11
C TYR A 33 12.37 0.10 -12.84
N PHE A 34 11.99 -0.17 -14.08
CA PHE A 34 12.76 -1.00 -14.99
C PHE A 34 12.84 -0.33 -16.37
N GLY A 35 13.91 0.42 -16.60
CA GLY A 35 14.03 1.32 -17.74
C GLY A 35 13.00 2.45 -17.63
N ASP A 36 12.16 2.63 -18.66
CA ASP A 36 11.13 3.67 -18.69
C ASP A 36 9.79 3.24 -18.07
N LYS A 37 9.72 2.02 -17.53
CA LYS A 37 8.50 1.48 -16.91
C LYS A 37 8.54 1.60 -15.40
N VAL A 38 7.39 1.92 -14.83
CA VAL A 38 7.16 2.01 -13.37
C VAL A 38 6.11 0.99 -12.97
N TYR A 39 6.38 0.29 -11.87
CA TYR A 39 5.52 -0.73 -11.28
C TYR A 39 5.31 -0.42 -9.80
N ARG A 40 4.08 -0.53 -9.30
CA ARG A 40 3.80 -0.46 -7.87
C ARG A 40 3.98 -1.84 -7.24
N ASP A 41 4.82 -1.90 -6.22
CA ASP A 41 5.16 -3.12 -5.50
C ASP A 41 3.93 -3.78 -4.86
N GLY A 42 3.74 -5.08 -5.14
CA GLY A 42 2.59 -5.87 -4.68
C GLY A 42 1.25 -5.54 -5.34
N ILE A 43 1.20 -4.57 -6.27
CA ILE A 43 0.00 -4.20 -7.03
C ILE A 43 0.18 -4.52 -8.52
N ASP A 44 1.20 -3.94 -9.14
CA ASP A 44 1.46 -4.10 -10.58
C ASP A 44 2.51 -5.19 -10.86
N ILE A 45 3.28 -5.59 -9.84
CA ILE A 45 4.34 -6.57 -9.94
C ILE A 45 4.45 -7.41 -8.67
N THR A 46 4.71 -8.71 -8.83
CA THR A 46 4.97 -9.61 -7.72
C THR A 46 6.44 -9.58 -7.30
N PRO A 47 6.78 -9.99 -6.05
CA PRO A 47 8.18 -10.09 -5.62
C PRO A 47 9.04 -10.97 -6.53
N THR A 48 8.47 -12.06 -7.05
CA THR A 48 9.15 -12.97 -7.99
C THR A 48 9.48 -12.25 -9.30
N GLU A 49 8.51 -11.59 -9.93
CA GLU A 49 8.73 -10.85 -11.18
C GLU A 49 9.71 -9.69 -11.00
N ALA A 50 9.62 -8.97 -9.87
CA ALA A 50 10.56 -7.89 -9.55
C ALA A 50 12.00 -8.43 -9.46
N TYR A 51 12.19 -9.59 -8.84
CA TYR A 51 13.49 -10.24 -8.74
C TYR A 51 14.00 -10.76 -10.09
N GLU A 52 13.12 -11.26 -10.96
CA GLU A 52 13.48 -11.64 -12.34
C GLU A 52 13.93 -10.42 -13.17
N LEU A 53 13.24 -9.28 -13.05
CA LEU A 53 13.66 -8.02 -13.70
C LEU A 53 15.01 -7.54 -13.18
N PHE A 54 15.23 -7.61 -11.87
CA PHE A 54 16.52 -7.28 -11.26
C PHE A 54 17.65 -8.15 -11.82
N GLN A 55 17.45 -9.48 -11.88
CA GLN A 55 18.44 -10.39 -12.46
C GLN A 55 18.69 -10.14 -13.95
N LYS A 56 17.64 -9.78 -14.70
CA LYS A 56 17.73 -9.52 -16.14
C LYS A 56 18.65 -8.35 -16.46
N ASN A 57 18.51 -7.23 -15.74
CA ASN A 57 19.42 -6.09 -15.91
C ASN A 57 19.43 -5.17 -14.68
N PRO A 58 20.36 -5.37 -13.73
CA PRO A 58 20.43 -4.57 -12.50
C PRO A 58 20.61 -3.07 -12.74
N LYS A 59 21.24 -2.67 -13.86
CA LYS A 59 21.51 -1.25 -14.16
C LYS A 59 20.23 -0.45 -14.41
N TYR A 60 19.18 -1.10 -14.91
CA TYR A 60 17.90 -0.45 -15.18
C TYR A 60 16.90 -0.60 -14.04
N PHE A 61 17.27 -1.33 -12.99
CA PHE A 61 16.43 -1.56 -11.84
C PHE A 61 16.68 -0.47 -10.80
N ALA A 62 15.66 0.31 -10.48
CA ALA A 62 15.72 1.30 -9.41
C ALA A 62 14.43 1.27 -8.60
N THR A 63 14.46 1.82 -7.39
CA THR A 63 13.29 1.95 -6.53
C THR A 63 13.16 3.38 -6.03
N SER A 64 11.94 3.79 -5.74
CA SER A 64 11.68 5.02 -4.99
C SER A 64 10.60 4.80 -3.94
N ALA A 65 10.62 5.65 -2.92
CA ALA A 65 9.52 5.77 -1.99
C ALA A 65 8.20 6.13 -2.71
N PRO A 66 7.04 5.92 -2.06
CA PRO A 66 5.77 6.44 -2.54
C PRO A 66 5.83 7.96 -2.72
N SER A 67 5.04 8.50 -3.64
CA SER A 67 5.04 9.95 -3.87
C SER A 67 4.51 10.70 -2.64
N PRO A 68 4.93 11.96 -2.41
CA PRO A 68 4.39 12.78 -1.32
C PRO A 68 2.86 12.91 -1.37
N MET A 69 2.28 12.89 -2.57
CA MET A 69 0.83 12.95 -2.77
C MET A 69 0.14 11.67 -2.28
N GLU A 70 0.70 10.50 -2.55
CA GLU A 70 0.17 9.22 -2.06
C GLU A 70 0.22 9.13 -0.53
N CYS A 71 1.33 9.58 0.07
CA CYS A 71 1.44 9.69 1.53
C CYS A 71 0.38 10.64 2.11
N LEU A 72 0.19 11.82 1.50
CA LEU A 72 -0.82 12.79 1.93
C LEU A 72 -2.24 12.21 1.86
N GLU A 73 -2.58 11.52 0.77
CA GLU A 73 -3.87 10.88 0.61
C GLU A 73 -4.09 9.73 1.60
N ALA A 74 -3.03 8.99 1.95
CA ALA A 74 -3.09 8.01 3.04
C ALA A 74 -3.40 8.66 4.39
N TYR A 75 -2.72 9.75 4.74
CA TYR A 75 -3.00 10.48 5.97
C TYR A 75 -4.42 11.05 5.99
N ARG A 76 -4.90 11.61 4.88
CA ARG A 76 -6.29 12.10 4.74
C ARG A 76 -7.31 10.99 4.89
N ARG A 77 -7.04 9.80 4.36
CA ARG A 77 -7.93 8.64 4.51
C ARG A 77 -7.96 8.15 5.96
N ALA A 78 -6.80 8.10 6.62
CA ALA A 78 -6.68 7.71 8.01
C ALA A 78 -7.34 8.70 8.98
N SER A 79 -7.34 9.99 8.66
CA SER A 79 -7.96 11.03 9.50
C SER A 79 -9.48 11.10 9.39
N LYS A 80 -10.08 10.55 8.31
CA LYS A 80 -11.52 10.56 8.13
C LYS A 80 -12.19 9.60 9.12
N PRO A 81 -13.27 10.02 9.80
CA PRO A 81 -14.07 9.09 10.58
C PRO A 81 -14.58 7.99 9.66
N LYS A 82 -14.35 6.71 10.00
CA LYS A 82 -15.10 5.60 9.40
C LYS A 82 -16.57 5.81 9.79
N ILE A 83 -17.34 6.48 8.94
CA ILE A 83 -18.78 6.51 9.04
C ILE A 83 -19.21 5.07 8.77
N SER A 84 -19.61 4.38 9.83
CA SER A 84 -20.33 3.11 9.71
C SER A 84 -21.62 3.45 8.97
N SER A 85 -21.63 3.30 7.64
CA SER A 85 -22.88 3.21 6.89
C SER A 85 -23.53 1.92 7.38
N ALA A 86 -24.35 2.05 8.42
CA ALA A 86 -25.35 1.05 8.74
C ALA A 86 -26.15 0.87 7.45
N SER A 87 -25.97 -0.28 6.79
CA SER A 87 -26.89 -0.70 5.75
C SER A 87 -28.29 -0.61 6.37
N PRO A 88 -29.21 0.21 5.84
CA PRO A 88 -30.58 0.13 6.29
C PRO A 88 -31.07 -1.24 5.83
N SER A 89 -31.25 -2.15 6.79
CA SER A 89 -32.01 -3.37 6.59
C SER A 89 -33.35 -2.96 5.96
N PRO A 90 -33.77 -3.55 4.84
CA PRO A 90 -35.07 -3.23 4.28
C PRO A 90 -36.16 -3.60 5.30
N PRO A 91 -37.14 -2.72 5.58
CA PRO A 91 -38.27 -3.06 6.41
C PRO A 91 -39.25 -3.91 5.59
N ASN A 92 -39.47 -5.16 6.03
CA ASN A 92 -40.45 -6.15 5.59
C ASN A 92 -40.40 -6.63 4.11
#